data_AF-A0A6I2XUQ7-F1
#
_entry.id   AF-A0A6I2XUQ7-F1
#
_cell.length_a   1.000
_cell.length_b   1.000
_cell.length_c   1.000
_cell.angle_alpha   90.00
_cell.angle_beta   90.00
_cell.angle_gamma   90.00
#
_symmetry.space_group_name_H-M   'P 1'
#
loop_
_entity.id
_entity.type
_entity.pdbx_description
1 polymer ?
#
loop_
_entity_poly.entity_id
_entity_poly.type
_entity_poly.pdbx_seq_one_letter_code
_entity_poly.pdbx_strand_id
1 'polypeptide(L)'
;MSLPDSVRTCFSKYATFEGRAKRSEFWWWIVFQLIVVAVPMLIGALFVALSVSPDGGSANGAMLAIGTIFYVIGGIVSLALLVPTYAVGCRRLHDRGQSGWLQLLVLVPCGNIALIVLWALEGSAVDNPYGPVPA
;
A
#
# COMPACT_ATOMS: atom_id res chain seq x y z
N MET A 1 -4.16 17.53 -4.16
CA MET A 1 -3.01 17.02 -3.38
C MET A 1 -2.08 16.32 -4.35
N SER A 2 -0.79 16.66 -4.35
CA SER A 2 0.20 16.01 -5.21
C SER A 2 0.72 14.70 -4.59
N LEU A 3 1.46 13.90 -5.35
CA LEU A 3 2.08 12.67 -4.85
C LEU A 3 3.05 12.95 -3.69
N PRO A 4 4.02 13.88 -3.80
CA PRO A 4 4.93 14.20 -2.69
C PRO A 4 4.21 14.63 -1.41
N ASP A 5 3.14 15.43 -1.54
CA ASP A 5 2.35 15.85 -0.39
C ASP A 5 1.72 14.65 0.32
N SER A 6 1.15 13.72 -0.45
CA SER A 6 0.46 12.53 0.07
C SER A 6 1.41 11.58 0.78
N VAL A 7 2.61 11.38 0.21
CA VAL A 7 3.66 10.58 0.82
C VAL A 7 4.12 11.21 2.13
N ARG A 8 4.37 12.52 2.15
CA ARG A 8 4.78 13.24 3.36
C ARG A 8 3.70 13.17 4.46
N THR A 9 2.43 13.34 4.10
CA THR A 9 1.32 13.26 5.05
C THR A 9 1.15 11.85 5.63
N CYS A 10 1.30 10.80 4.82
CA CYS A 10 1.18 9.43 5.32
C CYS A 10 2.35 9.03 6.23
N PHE A 11 3.57 9.49 5.93
CA PHE A 11 4.71 9.28 6.84
C PHE A 11 4.61 10.11 8.12
N SER A 12 4.05 11.33 8.08
CA SER A 12 3.81 12.09 9.31
C SER A 12 2.70 11.50 10.17
N LYS A 13 1.70 10.85 9.54
CA LYS A 13 0.58 10.14 10.19
C LYS A 13 0.76 8.62 10.16
N TYR A 14 1.99 8.16 10.41
CA TYR A 14 2.40 6.76 10.18
C TYR A 14 1.50 5.73 10.88
N ALA A 15 1.17 5.96 12.16
CA ALA A 15 0.31 5.08 12.95
C ALA A 15 -0.91 5.83 13.52
N THR A 16 -1.34 6.89 12.83
CA THR A 16 -2.52 7.67 13.22
C THR A 16 -3.76 7.15 12.52
N PHE A 17 -4.58 6.40 13.26
CA PHE A 17 -5.83 5.83 12.77
C PHE A 17 -7.03 6.79 12.89
N GLU A 18 -6.88 7.84 13.69
CA GLU A 18 -7.92 8.85 13.91
C GLU A 18 -7.94 9.93 12.82
N GLY A 19 -9.09 10.55 12.65
CA GLY A 19 -9.30 11.58 11.63
C GLY A 19 -9.75 11.02 10.29
N ARG A 20 -9.73 11.91 9.28
CA ARG A 20 -10.25 11.66 7.94
C ARG A 20 -9.14 11.84 6.90
N ALA A 21 -9.20 11.06 5.83
CA ALA A 21 -8.28 11.15 4.70
C ALA A 21 -9.04 11.40 3.40
N LYS A 22 -8.52 12.32 2.58
CA LYS A 22 -9.10 12.63 1.26
C LYS A 22 -8.88 11.49 0.27
N ARG A 23 -9.70 11.44 -0.78
CA ARG A 23 -9.52 10.51 -1.91
C ARG A 23 -8.12 10.59 -2.50
N SER A 24 -7.63 11.80 -2.78
CA SER A 24 -6.31 12.00 -3.40
C SER A 24 -5.16 11.61 -2.47
N GLU A 25 -5.27 11.83 -1.16
CA GLU A 25 -4.29 11.35 -0.18
C GLU A 25 -4.17 9.82 -0.21
N PHE A 26 -5.31 9.13 -0.19
CA PHE A 26 -5.36 7.67 -0.22
C PHE A 26 -4.83 7.11 -1.54
N TRP A 27 -5.34 7.56 -2.69
CA TRP A 27 -4.96 6.99 -3.98
C TRP A 27 -3.51 7.25 -4.36
N TRP A 28 -2.95 8.42 -4.03
CA TRP A 28 -1.53 8.67 -4.24
C TRP A 28 -0.65 7.83 -3.32
N TRP A 29 -1.08 7.58 -2.08
CA TRP A 29 -0.39 6.64 -1.20
C TRP A 29 -0.38 5.22 -1.79
N ILE A 30 -1.51 4.72 -2.31
CA ILE A 30 -1.58 3.41 -2.94
C ILE A 30 -0.66 3.32 -4.18
N VAL A 31 -0.63 4.35 -5.02
CA VAL A 31 0.29 4.41 -6.17
C VAL A 31 1.75 4.38 -5.72
N PHE A 32 2.11 5.17 -4.71
CA PHE A 32 3.46 5.16 -4.14
C PHE A 32 3.82 3.77 -3.60
N GLN A 33 2.95 3.16 -2.80
CA GLN A 33 3.16 1.83 -2.25
C GLN A 33 3.35 0.79 -3.36
N LEU A 34 2.51 0.85 -4.41
CA LEU A 34 2.61 -0.06 -5.55
C LEU A 34 3.97 0.06 -6.22
N ILE A 35 4.46 1.27 -6.48
CA ILE A 35 5.77 1.48 -7.13
C ILE A 35 6.91 0.99 -6.25
N VAL A 36 6.95 1.39 -4.98
CA VAL A 36 8.08 1.10 -4.08
C VAL A 36 8.17 -0.39 -3.74
N VAL A 37 7.04 -1.12 -3.77
CA VAL A 37 7.03 -2.58 -3.60
C VAL A 37 7.27 -3.31 -4.92
N ALA A 38 6.65 -2.89 -6.03
CA ALA A 38 6.75 -3.60 -7.30
C ALA A 38 8.15 -3.51 -7.92
N VAL A 39 8.82 -2.35 -7.89
CA VAL A 39 10.15 -2.17 -8.49
C VAL A 39 11.18 -3.18 -7.98
N PRO A 40 11.43 -3.31 -6.66
CA PRO A 40 12.38 -4.31 -6.16
C PRO A 40 11.92 -5.74 -6.47
N MET A 41 10.61 -6.03 -6.44
CA MET A 41 10.12 -7.37 -6.79
C MET A 41 10.37 -7.72 -8.27
N LEU A 42 10.14 -6.79 -9.19
CA LEU A 42 10.36 -7.00 -10.62
C LEU A 42 11.86 -7.13 -10.94
N ILE A 43 12.72 -6.35 -10.30
CA ILE A 43 14.17 -6.48 -10.42
C ILE A 43 14.61 -7.85 -9.86
N GLY A 44 14.12 -8.23 -8.68
CA GLY A 44 14.38 -9.54 -8.09
C GLY A 44 13.99 -10.69 -9.03
N ALA A 45 12.78 -10.61 -9.60
CA ALA A 45 12.29 -11.60 -10.57
C ALA A 45 13.16 -11.68 -11.82
N LEU A 46 13.61 -10.54 -12.35
CA LEU A 46 14.52 -10.50 -13.49
C LEU A 46 15.84 -11.20 -13.17
N PHE A 47 16.48 -10.90 -12.05
CA PHE A 47 17.75 -11.52 -11.66
C PHE A 47 17.62 -13.03 -11.42
N VAL A 48 16.52 -13.48 -10.81
CA VAL A 48 16.24 -14.92 -10.65
C VAL A 48 16.01 -15.59 -12.00
N ALA A 49 15.25 -14.97 -12.91
CA ALA A 49 15.04 -15.51 -14.25
C ALA A 49 16.35 -15.63 -15.04
N LEU A 50 17.24 -14.63 -14.93
CA LEU A 50 18.57 -14.64 -15.56
C LEU A 50 19.55 -15.60 -14.87
N SER A 51 19.24 -16.09 -13.67
CA SER A 51 20.09 -17.05 -12.97
C SER A 51 19.94 -18.48 -13.49
N VAL A 52 18.85 -18.78 -14.20
CA VAL A 52 18.54 -20.13 -14.70
C VAL A 52 18.97 -20.25 -16.16
N SER A 53 19.89 -21.17 -16.45
CA SER A 53 20.30 -21.47 -17.81
C SER A 53 19.19 -22.23 -18.56
N PRO A 54 18.82 -21.83 -19.79
CA PRO A 54 17.72 -22.46 -20.54
C PRO A 54 17.91 -23.95 -20.87
N ASP A 55 19.16 -24.41 -20.85
CA ASP A 55 19.61 -25.77 -21.15
C ASP A 55 19.59 -26.70 -19.91
N GLY A 56 19.11 -26.22 -18.76
CA GLY A 56 19.12 -27.00 -17.51
C GLY A 56 20.51 -27.10 -16.88
N GLY A 57 21.45 -26.25 -17.30
CA GLY A 57 22.76 -26.11 -16.68
C GLY A 57 22.70 -25.58 -15.23
N SER A 58 23.86 -25.52 -14.57
CA SER A 58 23.94 -24.99 -13.21
C SER A 58 23.55 -23.50 -13.16
N ALA A 59 22.68 -23.15 -12.21
CA ALA A 59 22.25 -21.77 -12.03
C ALA A 59 23.43 -20.86 -11.61
N ASN A 60 23.43 -19.61 -12.07
CA ASN A 60 24.39 -18.61 -11.62
C ASN A 60 24.06 -18.18 -10.19
N GLY A 61 24.78 -18.73 -9.21
CA GLY A 61 24.56 -18.47 -7.79
C GLY A 61 24.68 -16.99 -7.40
N ALA A 62 25.52 -16.21 -8.08
CA ALA A 62 25.63 -14.77 -7.82
C ALA A 62 24.36 -14.02 -8.26
N MET A 63 23.80 -14.35 -9.43
CA MET A 63 22.54 -13.77 -9.92
C MET A 63 21.35 -14.14 -9.03
N LEU A 64 21.30 -15.39 -8.56
CA LEU A 64 20.29 -15.85 -7.61
C LEU A 64 20.38 -15.09 -6.28
N ALA A 65 21.59 -14.88 -5.75
CA ALA A 65 21.82 -14.12 -4.54
C ALA A 65 21.36 -12.66 -4.67
N ILE A 66 21.69 -12.00 -5.79
CA ILE A 66 21.25 -10.62 -6.07
C ILE A 66 19.71 -10.55 -6.14
N GLY A 67 19.08 -11.46 -6.89
CA GLY A 67 17.62 -11.50 -7.00
C GLY A 67 16.94 -11.70 -5.64
N THR A 68 17.52 -12.55 -4.79
CA THR A 68 17.03 -12.79 -3.42
C THR A 68 17.15 -11.53 -2.55
N ILE A 69 18.25 -10.78 -2.66
CA ILE A 69 18.44 -9.51 -1.92
C ILE A 69 17.33 -8.51 -2.29
N PHE A 70 17.01 -8.38 -3.57
CA PHE A 70 15.93 -7.48 -4.02
C PHE A 70 14.55 -7.91 -3.46
N TYR A 71 14.27 -9.21 -3.41
CA TYR A 71 13.05 -9.70 -2.77
C TYR A 71 13.01 -9.43 -1.27
N VAL A 72 14.13 -9.60 -0.56
CA VAL A 72 14.23 -9.27 0.87
C VAL A 72 13.99 -7.79 1.11
N ILE A 73 14.60 -6.91 0.30
CA ILE A 73 14.37 -5.46 0.36
C ILE A 73 12.89 -5.14 0.13
N GLY A 74 12.29 -5.69 -0.94
CA GLY A 74 10.87 -5.51 -1.23
C GLY A 74 9.95 -5.99 -0.10
N GLY A 75 10.31 -7.10 0.55
CA GLY A 75 9.60 -7.62 1.72
C GLY A 75 9.68 -6.70 2.93
N ILE A 76 10.89 -6.21 3.26
CA ILE A 76 11.10 -5.26 4.38
C ILE A 76 10.31 -3.97 4.14
N VAL A 77 10.40 -3.42 2.92
CA VAL A 77 9.63 -2.24 2.51
C VAL A 77 8.13 -2.49 2.65
N SER A 78 7.63 -3.63 2.17
CA SER A 78 6.21 -3.99 2.28
C SER A 78 5.74 -4.03 3.74
N LEU A 79 6.55 -4.60 4.64
CA LEU A 79 6.26 -4.63 6.07
C LEU A 79 6.28 -3.25 6.71
N ALA A 80 7.25 -2.40 6.36
CA ALA A 80 7.33 -1.02 6.84
C ALA A 80 6.14 -0.17 6.37
N LEU A 81 5.66 -0.38 5.14
CA LEU A 81 4.52 0.36 4.60
C LEU A 81 3.16 -0.21 5.03
N LEU A 82 3.13 -1.37 5.68
CA LEU A 82 1.89 -2.03 6.10
C LEU A 82 1.09 -1.15 7.07
N VAL A 83 1.73 -0.66 8.13
CA VAL A 83 1.10 0.17 9.16
C VAL A 83 0.49 1.46 8.59
N PRO A 84 1.24 2.31 7.86
CA PRO A 84 0.67 3.53 7.28
C PRO A 84 -0.43 3.24 6.24
N THR A 85 -0.37 2.10 5.54
CA THR A 85 -1.44 1.70 4.60
C THR A 85 -2.75 1.41 5.32
N TYR A 86 -2.70 0.66 6.42
CA TYR A 86 -3.90 0.46 7.24
C TYR A 86 -4.34 1.74 7.94
N ALA A 87 -3.42 2.59 8.40
CA ALA A 87 -3.75 3.87 9.01
C ALA A 87 -4.51 4.80 8.06
N VAL A 88 -4.01 5.00 6.83
CA VAL A 88 -4.70 5.82 5.83
C VAL A 88 -5.99 5.14 5.35
N GLY A 89 -6.03 3.81 5.26
CA GLY A 89 -7.23 3.05 4.94
C GLY A 89 -8.35 3.23 5.98
N CYS A 90 -8.01 3.23 7.26
CA CYS A 90 -8.96 3.54 8.35
C CYS A 90 -9.47 4.98 8.25
N ARG A 91 -8.57 5.96 8.12
CA ARG A 91 -8.95 7.38 7.96
C ARG A 91 -9.82 7.62 6.72
N ARG A 92 -9.61 6.82 5.67
CA ARG A 92 -10.43 6.87 4.46
C ARG A 92 -11.85 6.32 4.67
N LEU A 93 -11.99 5.26 5.47
CA LEU A 93 -13.31 4.74 5.85
C LEU A 93 -14.03 5.70 6.81
N HIS A 94 -13.28 6.29 7.75
CA HIS A 94 -13.76 7.32 8.67
C HIS A 94 -14.28 8.56 7.93
N ASP A 95 -13.72 8.89 6.76
CA ASP A 95 -14.22 9.98 5.92
C ASP A 95 -15.67 9.78 5.46
N ARG A 96 -16.16 8.54 5.47
CA ARG A 96 -17.57 8.18 5.20
C ARG A 96 -18.40 7.89 6.46
N GLY A 97 -17.85 8.16 7.65
CA GLY A 97 -18.49 7.79 8.91
C GLY A 97 -18.56 6.27 9.14
N GLN A 98 -17.76 5.49 8.41
CA GLN A 98 -17.71 4.03 8.55
C GLN A 98 -16.57 3.64 9.50
N SER A 99 -16.72 2.50 10.18
CA SER A 99 -15.68 1.98 11.06
C SER A 99 -14.41 1.57 10.31
N GLY A 100 -13.24 1.93 10.82
CA GLY A 100 -11.94 1.45 10.32
C GLY A 100 -11.79 -0.08 10.35
N TRP A 101 -12.57 -0.79 11.18
CA TRP A 101 -12.60 -2.24 11.23
C TRP A 101 -13.07 -2.91 9.93
N LEU A 102 -13.75 -2.19 9.04
CA LEU A 102 -14.12 -2.74 7.72
C LEU A 102 -12.89 -3.12 6.89
N GLN A 103 -11.69 -2.64 7.23
CA GLN A 103 -10.43 -3.11 6.66
C GLN A 103 -10.24 -4.63 6.74
N LEU A 104 -10.84 -5.30 7.74
CA LEU A 104 -10.78 -6.76 7.89
C LEU A 104 -11.46 -7.52 6.74
N LEU A 105 -12.25 -6.84 5.90
CA LEU A 105 -12.79 -7.41 4.66
C LEU A 105 -11.68 -7.90 3.70
N VAL A 106 -10.43 -7.44 3.87
CA VAL A 106 -9.26 -7.99 3.15
C VAL A 106 -9.10 -9.50 3.35
N LEU A 107 -9.53 -10.04 4.50
CA LEU A 107 -9.43 -11.46 4.85
C LEU A 107 -10.58 -12.30 4.26
N VAL A 108 -11.65 -11.65 3.81
CA VAL A 108 -12.81 -12.32 3.22
C VAL A 108 -12.60 -12.44 1.71
N PRO A 109 -12.84 -13.61 1.09
CA PRO A 109 -12.85 -13.74 -0.36
C PRO A 109 -13.74 -12.66 -0.99
N CYS A 110 -13.22 -11.96 -2.00
CA CYS A 110 -13.87 -10.82 -2.67
C CYS A 110 -14.12 -9.57 -1.80
N GLY A 111 -13.83 -9.56 -0.50
CA GLY A 111 -14.02 -8.38 0.36
C GLY A 111 -13.12 -7.19 -0.02
N ASN A 112 -11.98 -7.46 -0.67
CA ASN A 112 -11.14 -6.45 -1.29
C ASN A 112 -11.88 -5.60 -2.33
N ILE A 113 -12.82 -6.18 -3.09
CA ILE A 113 -13.62 -5.43 -4.07
C ILE A 113 -14.51 -4.42 -3.33
N ALA A 114 -15.17 -4.86 -2.26
CA ALA A 114 -15.98 -3.96 -1.43
C ALA A 114 -15.13 -2.83 -0.82
N LEU A 115 -13.92 -3.12 -0.34
CA LEU A 115 -12.99 -2.11 0.16
C LEU A 115 -12.58 -1.10 -0.91
N ILE A 116 -12.23 -1.56 -2.11
CA ILE A 116 -11.90 -0.69 -3.24
C ILE A 116 -13.06 0.25 -3.57
N VAL A 117 -14.29 -0.28 -3.61
CA VAL A 117 -15.49 0.54 -3.82
C VAL A 117 -15.64 1.56 -2.69
N LEU A 118 -15.55 1.14 -1.43
CA LEU A 118 -15.67 2.03 -0.27
C LEU A 118 -14.61 3.14 -0.27
N TRP A 119 -13.38 2.83 -0.68
CA TRP A 119 -12.30 3.81 -0.80
C TRP A 119 -12.47 4.75 -2.00
N ALA A 120 -13.13 4.31 -3.08
CA ALA A 120 -13.37 5.11 -4.28
C ALA A 120 -14.53 6.12 -4.13
N LEU A 121 -15.54 5.81 -3.32
CA LEU A 121 -16.76 6.63 -3.14
C LEU A 121 -16.50 8.01 -2.53
N GLU A 122 -17.47 8.92 -2.56
CA GLU A 122 -17.35 10.23 -1.87
C GLU A 122 -17.28 10.08 -0.35
N GLY A 123 -16.49 10.96 0.28
CA GLY A 123 -16.57 11.22 1.71
C GLY A 123 -17.82 12.00 2.10
N SER A 124 -18.11 12.09 3.40
CA SER A 124 -19.22 12.91 3.87
C SER A 124 -18.92 14.40 3.67
N ALA A 125 -19.85 15.12 3.03
CA ALA A 125 -19.75 16.58 2.87
C ALA A 125 -20.02 17.35 4.19
N VAL A 126 -20.43 16.62 5.23
CA VAL A 126 -20.70 17.12 6.57
C VAL A 126 -19.66 16.55 7.54
N ASP A 127 -19.47 17.25 8.65
CA ASP A 127 -18.75 16.74 9.80
C ASP A 127 -19.34 15.41 10.27
N ASN A 128 -18.46 14.52 10.70
CA ASN A 128 -18.84 13.20 11.18
C ASN A 128 -18.11 12.90 12.50
N PRO A 129 -18.43 11.80 13.20
CA PRO A 129 -17.82 11.48 14.51
C PRO A 129 -16.29 11.37 14.49
N TYR A 130 -15.68 11.23 13.31
CA TYR A 130 -14.23 11.12 13.13
C TYR A 130 -13.56 12.46 12.78
N GLY A 131 -14.32 13.56 12.72
CA GLY A 131 -13.80 14.91 12.59
C GLY A 131 -14.42 15.74 11.46
N PRO A 132 -13.94 16.99 11.32
CA PRO A 132 -14.44 17.93 10.32
C PRO A 132 -14.07 17.49 8.90
N VAL A 133 -14.76 18.04 7.90
CA VAL A 133 -14.46 17.80 6.49
C VAL A 133 -12.97 18.09 6.22
N PRO A 134 -12.20 17.15 5.65
CA PRO A 134 -10.78 17.34 5.42
C PRO A 134 -10.54 18.50 4.43
N ALA A 135 -9.78 19.50 4.87
CA ALA A 135 -9.44 20.73 4.16
C ALA A 135 -8.62 20.50 2.90
#